data_AF-A0A351D1B6-F1
#
_entry.id   AF-A0A351D1B6-F1
#
_cell.length_a   1.000
_cell.length_b   1.000
_cell.length_c   1.000
_cell.angle_alpha   90.00
_cell.angle_beta   90.00
_cell.angle_gamma   90.00
#
_symmetry.space_group_name_H-M   'P 1'
#
loop_
_entity.id
_entity.type
_entity.pdbx_description
1 polymer ?
#
loop_
_entity_poly.entity_id
_entity_poly.type
_entity_poly.pdbx_seq_one_letter_code
_entity_poly.pdbx_strand_id
1 'polypeptide(L)'
;KKIAMFCTGGIRCEKSTSLLKTQGFDKVYHLKGGILNYLDKVPEEDSLWQGECFVFDDRVAVDKHLNKGQYDQCHACRRPITESDKAKTSYVPGVSCLHCVKNTTDEQKQRYAERQKQMQYARVRGQKHIGGDVQKQISENRALKLARKLENTQ
;
A
#
# COMPACT_ATOMS: atom_id res chain seq x y z
N LYS A 1 13.21 20.33 -27.33
CA LYS A 1 13.87 19.54 -26.26
C LYS A 1 13.37 18.09 -26.33
N LYS A 2 14.16 17.08 -25.93
CA LYS A 2 13.70 15.68 -25.83
C LYS A 2 13.12 15.46 -24.42
N ILE A 3 11.97 14.80 -24.32
CA ILE A 3 11.30 14.48 -23.05
C ILE A 3 11.17 12.97 -22.96
N ALA A 4 11.70 12.37 -21.90
CA ALA A 4 11.51 10.95 -21.58
C ALA A 4 10.72 10.84 -20.26
N MET A 5 9.66 10.04 -20.27
CA MET A 5 8.78 9.85 -19.10
C MET A 5 8.72 8.38 -18.69
N PHE A 6 8.50 8.14 -17.41
CA PHE A 6 8.28 6.80 -16.88
C PHE A 6 7.33 6.86 -15.68
N CYS A 7 6.64 5.76 -15.44
CA CYS A 7 5.85 5.53 -14.25
C CYS A 7 5.88 4.03 -13.92
N THR A 8 5.33 3.61 -12.78
CA THR A 8 5.41 2.23 -12.28
C THR A 8 5.09 1.18 -13.36
N GLY A 9 3.93 1.28 -14.02
CA GLY A 9 3.47 0.29 -15.02
C GLY A 9 3.15 0.88 -16.40
N GLY A 10 3.64 2.06 -16.75
CA GLY A 10 3.48 2.66 -18.09
C GLY A 10 2.16 3.40 -18.37
N ILE A 11 1.02 2.95 -17.82
CA ILE A 11 -0.33 3.46 -18.17
C ILE A 11 -0.50 4.99 -18.04
N ARG A 12 0.12 5.64 -17.04
CA ARG A 12 0.05 7.11 -16.88
C ARG A 12 0.83 7.81 -17.99
N CYS A 13 1.95 7.24 -18.40
CA CYS A 13 2.81 7.79 -19.42
C CYS A 13 2.22 7.64 -20.83
N GLU A 14 1.45 6.59 -21.10
CA GLU A 14 0.70 6.46 -22.35
C GLU A 14 -0.23 7.66 -22.57
N LYS A 15 -1.01 8.01 -21.53
CA LYS A 15 -1.90 9.17 -21.55
C LYS A 15 -1.13 10.49 -21.63
N SER A 16 -0.10 10.67 -20.80
CA SER A 16 0.65 11.93 -20.77
C SER A 16 1.49 12.18 -22.03
N THR A 17 2.02 11.13 -22.66
CA THR A 17 2.71 11.25 -23.96
C THR A 17 1.75 11.75 -25.02
N SER A 18 0.54 11.19 -25.10
CA SER A 18 -0.47 11.67 -26.04
C SER A 18 -0.80 13.14 -25.81
N LEU A 19 -1.01 13.53 -24.54
CA LEU A 19 -1.31 14.92 -24.18
C LEU A 19 -0.18 15.88 -24.59
N LEU A 20 1.07 15.58 -24.25
CA LEU A 20 2.20 16.45 -24.61
C LEU A 20 2.38 16.59 -26.12
N LYS A 21 2.16 15.50 -26.88
CA LYS A 21 2.17 15.58 -28.35
C LYS A 21 1.10 16.54 -28.86
N THR A 22 -0.13 16.49 -28.32
CA THR A 22 -1.19 17.44 -28.72
C THR A 22 -0.89 18.89 -28.33
N GLN A 23 -0.04 19.11 -27.33
CA GLN A 23 0.42 20.46 -26.91
C GLN A 23 1.62 20.97 -27.74
N GLY A 24 2.05 20.26 -28.78
CA GLY A 24 3.13 20.70 -29.66
C GLY A 24 4.53 20.23 -29.25
N PHE A 25 4.65 19.25 -28.35
CA PHE A 25 5.94 18.63 -28.06
C PHE A 25 6.18 17.44 -28.99
N ASP A 26 7.08 17.59 -29.96
CA ASP A 26 7.32 16.56 -30.98
C ASP A 26 8.18 15.38 -30.48
N LYS A 27 9.14 15.65 -29.59
CA LYS A 27 10.16 14.66 -29.14
C LYS A 27 9.83 14.12 -27.75
N VAL A 28 8.68 13.46 -27.61
CA VAL A 28 8.19 12.86 -26.36
C VAL A 28 8.22 11.35 -26.43
N TYR A 29 8.88 10.74 -25.46
CA TYR A 29 9.07 9.29 -25.32
C TYR A 29 8.62 8.84 -23.95
N HIS A 30 8.16 7.59 -23.84
CA HIS A 30 7.94 6.96 -22.54
C HIS A 30 8.53 5.57 -22.48
N LEU A 31 8.84 5.12 -21.26
CA LEU A 31 9.27 3.77 -20.97
C LEU A 31 8.09 2.80 -21.14
N LYS A 32 8.13 1.99 -22.19
CA LYS A 32 7.10 0.97 -22.48
C LYS A 32 7.06 -0.07 -21.34
N GLY A 33 5.87 -0.32 -20.80
CA GLY A 33 5.68 -1.20 -19.65
C GLY A 33 6.10 -0.61 -18.29
N GLY A 34 6.65 0.62 -18.28
CA GLY A 34 7.04 1.32 -17.05
C GLY A 34 8.25 0.73 -16.35
N ILE A 35 8.45 1.16 -15.10
CA ILE A 35 9.59 0.79 -14.26
C ILE A 35 9.60 -0.72 -13.99
N LEU A 36 8.43 -1.34 -13.74
CA LEU A 36 8.38 -2.77 -13.42
C LEU A 36 8.89 -3.64 -14.59
N ASN A 37 8.51 -3.31 -15.83
CA ASN A 37 9.04 -4.00 -17.01
C ASN A 37 10.53 -3.71 -17.24
N TYR A 38 11.02 -2.53 -16.85
CA TYR A 38 12.45 -2.22 -16.91
C TYR A 38 13.25 -3.07 -15.92
N LEU A 39 12.80 -3.18 -14.66
CA LEU A 39 13.44 -4.02 -13.64
C LEU A 39 13.41 -5.51 -14.01
N ASP A 40 12.38 -5.98 -14.70
CA ASP A 40 12.30 -7.37 -15.21
C ASP A 40 13.30 -7.65 -16.35
N LYS A 41 13.53 -6.67 -17.22
CA LYS A 41 14.24 -6.87 -18.50
C LYS A 41 15.70 -6.46 -18.47
N VAL A 42 16.07 -5.52 -17.61
CA VAL A 42 17.42 -4.94 -17.59
C VAL A 42 18.19 -5.55 -16.42
N PRO A 43 19.34 -6.21 -16.68
CA PRO A 43 20.22 -6.72 -15.63
C PRO A 43 20.62 -5.63 -14.64
N GLU A 44 20.88 -5.98 -13.39
CA GLU A 44 21.18 -5.00 -12.34
C GLU A 44 22.47 -4.22 -12.63
N GLU A 45 23.46 -4.88 -13.21
CA GLU A 45 24.73 -4.30 -13.64
C GLU A 45 24.57 -3.18 -14.68
N ASP A 46 23.52 -3.25 -15.50
CA ASP A 46 23.19 -2.27 -16.54
C ASP A 46 22.07 -1.30 -16.11
N SER A 47 21.52 -1.50 -14.91
CA SER A 47 20.36 -0.78 -14.43
C SER A 47 20.73 0.61 -13.93
N LEU A 48 20.01 1.62 -14.44
CA LEU A 48 20.08 3.01 -13.96
C LEU A 48 19.13 3.25 -12.79
N TRP A 49 18.36 2.24 -12.36
CA TRP A 49 17.40 2.38 -11.28
C TRP A 49 18.08 2.39 -9.90
N GLN A 50 17.68 3.32 -9.05
CA GLN A 50 18.21 3.47 -7.69
C GLN A 50 17.07 3.41 -6.67
N GLY A 51 17.27 2.68 -5.59
CA GLY A 51 16.26 2.45 -4.55
C GLY A 51 15.17 1.46 -4.98
N GLU A 52 13.97 1.63 -4.43
CA GLU A 52 12.84 0.72 -4.62
C GLU A 52 11.71 1.38 -5.43
N CYS A 53 10.94 0.58 -6.16
CA CYS A 53 9.81 1.05 -6.96
C CYS A 53 8.51 0.98 -6.16
N PHE A 54 7.88 2.12 -5.88
CA PHE A 54 6.59 2.16 -5.19
C PHE A 54 5.48 1.45 -5.98
N VAL A 55 4.72 0.59 -5.30
CA VAL A 55 3.58 -0.15 -5.82
C VAL A 55 2.32 0.09 -4.98
N PHE A 56 1.15 0.01 -5.62
CA PHE A 56 -0.14 0.36 -5.01
C PHE A 56 -0.84 -0.84 -4.36
N ASP A 57 -0.08 -1.63 -3.60
CA ASP A 57 -0.57 -2.80 -2.85
C ASP A 57 0.20 -2.95 -1.52
N ASP A 58 -0.08 -4.03 -0.78
CA ASP A 58 0.49 -4.30 0.54
C ASP A 58 2.02 -4.47 0.56
N ARG A 59 2.67 -4.58 -0.60
CA ARG A 59 4.14 -4.61 -0.69
C ARG A 59 4.74 -3.22 -0.50
N VAL A 60 3.99 -2.16 -0.77
CA VAL A 60 4.40 -0.74 -0.69
C VAL A 60 5.47 -0.34 -1.70
N ALA A 61 6.56 -1.10 -1.77
CA ALA A 61 7.59 -0.96 -2.78
C ALA A 61 8.17 -2.34 -3.14
N VAL A 62 8.83 -2.40 -4.30
CA VAL A 62 9.57 -3.57 -4.74
C VAL A 62 11.03 -3.22 -5.02
N ASP A 63 11.92 -4.16 -4.73
CA ASP A 63 13.33 -4.05 -5.06
C ASP A 63 13.60 -4.23 -6.56
N LYS A 64 14.87 -4.23 -6.96
CA LYS A 64 15.29 -4.40 -8.35
C LYS A 64 14.95 -5.79 -8.91
N HIS A 65 14.69 -6.78 -8.06
CA HIS A 65 14.31 -8.13 -8.42
C HIS A 65 12.79 -8.37 -8.29
N LEU A 66 12.00 -7.29 -8.13
CA LEU A 66 10.55 -7.31 -7.97
C LEU A 66 10.06 -8.01 -6.69
N ASN A 67 10.95 -8.25 -5.72
CA ASN A 67 10.57 -8.75 -4.40
C ASN A 67 10.03 -7.60 -3.53
N LYS A 68 9.31 -7.94 -2.45
CA LYS A 68 8.85 -6.93 -1.49
C LYS A 68 10.06 -6.19 -0.90
N GLY A 69 10.02 -4.85 -0.99
CA GLY A 69 11.06 -3.98 -0.46
C GLY A 69 11.04 -3.81 1.06
N GLN A 70 11.93 -2.95 1.56
CA GLN A 70 12.10 -2.67 2.98
C GLN A 70 11.03 -1.74 3.59
N TYR A 71 10.22 -1.10 2.74
CA TYR A 71 9.18 -0.19 3.22
C TYR A 71 7.91 -0.95 3.60
N ASP A 72 7.34 -0.55 4.73
CA ASP A 72 5.95 -0.81 5.10
C ASP A 72 5.15 0.49 4.99
N GLN A 73 3.84 0.43 5.15
CA GLN A 73 2.96 1.59 5.05
C GLN A 73 2.45 2.00 6.43
N CYS A 74 2.56 3.29 6.75
CA CYS A 74 1.84 3.83 7.90
C CYS A 74 0.33 3.78 7.63
N HIS A 75 -0.41 2.98 8.39
CA HIS A 75 -1.86 2.85 8.21
C HIS A 75 -2.66 4.11 8.54
N ALA A 76 -2.05 5.11 9.19
CA ALA A 76 -2.68 6.40 9.45
C ALA A 76 -2.55 7.35 8.24
N CYS A 77 -1.32 7.66 7.82
CA CYS A 77 -1.06 8.68 6.79
C CYS A 77 -0.67 8.13 5.41
N ARG A 78 -0.59 6.80 5.26
CA ARG A 78 -0.25 6.09 4.01
C ARG A 78 1.15 6.34 3.45
N ARG A 79 2.02 7.01 4.21
CA ARG A 79 3.43 7.18 3.83
C ARG A 79 4.24 5.90 4.07
N PRO A 80 5.24 5.62 3.23
CA PRO A 80 6.17 4.53 3.48
C PRO A 80 6.98 4.80 4.76
N ILE A 81 7.24 3.75 5.53
CA ILE A 81 8.02 3.76 6.76
C ILE A 81 8.91 2.51 6.78
N THR A 82 10.10 2.63 7.37
CA THR A 82 11.02 1.49 7.54
C THR A 82 10.84 0.84 8.90
N GLU A 83 11.45 -0.33 9.12
CA GLU A 83 11.52 -0.94 10.45
C GLU A 83 12.20 -0.01 11.48
N SER A 84 13.20 0.75 11.07
CA SER A 84 13.86 1.72 11.96
C SER A 84 12.93 2.88 12.36
N ASP A 85 11.99 3.25 11.49
CA ASP A 85 10.95 4.24 11.80
C ASP A 85 9.92 3.70 12.79
N LYS A 86 9.62 2.40 12.72
CA LYS A 86 8.71 1.73 13.66
C LYS A 86 9.28 1.65 15.08
N ALA A 87 10.60 1.68 15.23
CA ALA A 87 11.27 1.70 16.53
C ALA A 87 11.22 3.08 17.23
N LYS A 88 10.78 4.15 16.55
CA LYS A 88 10.70 5.49 17.13
C LYS A 88 9.48 5.63 18.02
N THR A 89 9.58 6.43 19.08
CA THR A 89 8.46 6.75 20.00
C THR A 89 7.26 7.42 19.32
N SER A 90 7.48 8.05 18.16
CA SER A 90 6.41 8.63 17.33
C SER A 90 5.56 7.59 16.60
N TYR A 91 6.02 6.34 16.52
CA TYR A 91 5.29 5.27 15.89
C TYR A 91 4.36 4.58 16.89
N VAL A 92 3.08 4.58 16.54
CA VAL A 92 2.06 3.80 17.23
C VAL A 92 1.36 2.99 16.13
N PRO A 93 1.42 1.64 16.16
CA PRO A 93 0.85 0.80 15.11
C PRO A 93 -0.59 1.20 14.78
N GLY A 94 -0.87 1.47 13.50
CA GLY A 94 -2.19 1.87 13.06
C GLY A 94 -2.57 3.34 13.25
N VAL A 95 -1.86 4.09 14.11
CA VAL A 95 -2.28 5.40 14.64
C VAL A 95 -1.37 6.54 14.19
N SER A 96 -0.05 6.38 14.30
CA SER A 96 0.90 7.44 13.95
C SER A 96 2.27 6.91 13.55
N CYS A 97 3.03 7.77 12.86
CA CYS A 97 4.44 7.59 12.55
C CYS A 97 5.17 8.93 12.66
N LEU A 98 6.49 8.93 12.45
CA LEU A 98 7.32 10.14 12.48
C LEU A 98 6.83 11.28 11.57
N HIS A 99 6.13 10.95 10.48
CA HIS A 99 5.64 11.94 9.51
C HIS A 99 4.30 12.59 9.88
N CYS A 100 3.47 11.92 10.69
CA CYS A 100 2.10 12.36 10.93
C CYS A 100 1.75 12.57 12.41
N VAL A 101 2.62 12.18 13.34
CA VAL A 101 2.37 12.32 14.79
C VAL A 101 2.00 13.76 15.20
N LYS A 102 2.60 14.77 14.54
CA LYS A 102 2.32 16.19 14.77
C LYS A 102 1.21 16.78 13.90
N ASN A 103 0.87 16.11 12.81
CA ASN A 103 -0.05 16.61 11.78
C ASN A 103 -1.41 15.91 11.84
N THR A 104 -1.69 15.18 12.92
CA THR A 104 -2.95 14.47 13.13
C THR A 104 -3.58 14.92 14.44
N THR A 105 -4.88 15.23 14.39
CA THR A 105 -5.65 15.60 15.56
C THR A 105 -5.91 14.39 16.44
N ASP A 106 -6.28 14.61 17.70
CA ASP A 106 -6.55 13.50 18.62
C ASP A 106 -7.80 12.72 18.21
N GLU A 107 -8.81 13.39 17.65
CA GLU A 107 -9.97 12.72 17.04
C GLU A 107 -9.56 11.82 15.87
N GLN A 108 -8.65 12.28 15.00
CA GLN A 108 -8.10 11.44 13.93
C GLN A 108 -7.37 10.22 14.49
N LYS A 109 -6.52 10.40 15.51
CA LYS A 109 -5.80 9.30 16.16
C LYS A 109 -6.74 8.28 16.77
N GLN A 110 -7.82 8.71 17.42
CA GLN A 110 -8.85 7.83 17.98
C GLN A 110 -9.52 6.99 16.89
N ARG A 111 -9.94 7.60 15.77
CA ARG A 111 -10.53 6.87 14.63
C ARG A 111 -9.54 5.86 14.03
N TYR A 112 -8.26 6.23 13.93
CA TYR A 112 -7.22 5.35 13.41
C TYR A 112 -6.95 4.16 14.34
N ALA A 113 -6.92 4.41 15.65
CA ALA A 113 -6.78 3.37 16.67
C ALA A 113 -7.94 2.38 16.61
N GLU A 114 -9.17 2.87 16.48
CA GLU A 114 -10.35 2.00 16.37
C GLU A 114 -10.30 1.13 15.12
N ARG A 115 -9.94 1.69 13.96
CA ARG A 115 -9.73 0.90 12.73
C ARG A 115 -8.66 -0.19 12.94
N GLN A 116 -7.53 0.16 13.55
CA GLN A 116 -6.46 -0.80 13.83
C GLN A 116 -6.92 -1.93 14.75
N LYS A 117 -7.73 -1.60 15.77
CA LYS A 117 -8.31 -2.57 16.69
C LYS A 117 -9.25 -3.54 15.97
N GLN A 118 -10.10 -3.04 15.06
CA GLN A 118 -10.96 -3.89 14.24
C GLN A 118 -10.17 -4.83 13.33
N MET A 119 -9.07 -4.34 12.73
CA MET A 119 -8.15 -5.18 11.95
C MET A 119 -7.51 -6.29 12.80
N GLN A 120 -7.08 -5.97 14.02
CA GLN A 120 -6.49 -6.95 14.94
C GLN A 120 -7.52 -8.01 15.35
N TYR A 121 -8.75 -7.62 15.67
CA TYR A 121 -9.82 -8.57 15.99
C TYR A 121 -10.13 -9.51 14.84
N ALA A 122 -10.19 -9.01 13.61
CA ALA A 122 -10.37 -9.85 12.43
C ALA A 122 -9.22 -10.85 12.29
N ARG A 123 -7.96 -10.40 12.45
CA ARG A 123 -6.77 -11.27 12.38
C ARG A 123 -6.80 -12.39 13.43
N VAL A 124 -7.15 -12.08 14.68
CA VAL A 124 -7.27 -13.08 15.76
C VAL A 124 -8.36 -14.11 15.44
N ARG A 125 -9.43 -13.70 14.76
CA ARG A 125 -10.52 -14.59 14.32
C ARG A 125 -10.21 -15.35 13.03
N GLY A 126 -9.03 -15.17 12.42
CA GLY A 126 -8.71 -15.73 11.10
C GLY A 126 -9.54 -15.13 9.95
N GLN A 127 -10.19 -13.98 10.19
CA GLN A 127 -11.06 -13.30 9.23
C GLN A 127 -10.30 -12.18 8.50
N LYS A 128 -10.62 -11.96 7.22
CA LYS A 128 -10.11 -10.81 6.46
C LYS A 128 -10.91 -9.55 6.79
N HIS A 129 -10.26 -8.50 7.28
CA HIS A 129 -10.92 -7.21 7.53
C HIS A 129 -11.15 -6.40 6.25
N ILE A 130 -10.18 -6.41 5.33
CA ILE A 130 -10.23 -5.67 4.06
C ILE A 130 -10.32 -6.67 2.92
N GLY A 131 -11.22 -6.43 1.96
CA GLY A 131 -11.36 -7.26 0.75
C GLY A 131 -11.82 -8.70 0.99
N GLY A 132 -12.43 -8.99 2.14
CA GLY A 132 -13.02 -10.29 2.46
C GLY A 132 -14.46 -10.44 1.94
N ASP A 133 -14.95 -11.69 1.88
CA ASP A 133 -16.36 -11.97 1.62
C ASP A 133 -17.21 -11.66 2.85
N VAL A 134 -17.85 -10.49 2.82
CA VAL A 134 -18.67 -9.98 3.91
C VAL A 134 -19.89 -10.87 4.17
N GLN A 135 -20.49 -11.47 3.13
CA GLN A 135 -21.68 -12.30 3.29
C GLN A 135 -21.34 -13.58 4.03
N LYS A 136 -20.23 -14.21 3.66
CA LYS A 136 -19.71 -15.39 4.35
C LYS A 136 -19.38 -15.10 5.81
N GLN A 137 -18.74 -13.97 6.10
CA GLN A 137 -18.44 -13.60 7.49
C GLN A 137 -19.69 -13.35 8.33
N ILE A 138 -20.73 -12.76 7.75
CA ILE A 138 -22.00 -12.52 8.46
C ILE A 138 -22.67 -13.85 8.81
N SER A 139 -22.70 -14.81 7.89
CA SER A 139 -23.32 -16.12 8.14
C SER A 139 -22.56 -16.91 9.22
N GLU A 140 -21.23 -16.96 9.14
CA GLU A 140 -20.36 -17.61 10.14
C GLU A 140 -20.55 -16.99 11.54
N ASN A 141 -20.53 -15.66 11.63
CA ASN A 141 -20.71 -14.97 12.90
C ASN A 141 -22.12 -15.18 13.51
N ARG A 142 -23.16 -15.31 12.67
CA ARG A 142 -24.52 -15.64 13.13
C ARG A 142 -24.58 -17.06 13.69
N ALA A 143 -23.99 -18.04 13.00
CA ALA A 143 -23.94 -19.43 13.45
C ALA A 143 -23.19 -19.56 14.80
N LEU A 144 -22.03 -18.90 14.93
CA LEU A 144 -21.26 -18.89 16.18
C LEU A 144 -22.02 -18.26 17.35
N LYS A 145 -22.74 -17.16 17.12
CA LYS A 145 -23.58 -16.53 18.15
C LYS A 145 -24.73 -17.43 18.59
N LEU A 146 -25.32 -18.19 17.66
CA LEU A 146 -26.39 -19.13 17.97
C LEU A 146 -25.87 -20.31 18.80
N ALA A 147 -24.74 -20.90 18.39
CA ALA A 147 -24.08 -22.00 19.11
C ALA A 147 -23.73 -21.60 20.56
N ARG A 148 -23.11 -20.44 20.75
CA ARG A 148 -22.75 -19.94 22.09
C ARG A 148 -23.97 -19.65 22.97
N LYS A 149 -25.11 -19.25 22.40
CA LYS A 149 -26.35 -19.11 23.16
C LYS A 149 -26.86 -20.45 23.64
N LEU A 150 -26.81 -21.49 22.81
CA LEU A 150 -27.24 -22.84 23.17
C LEU A 150 -26.37 -23.43 24.28
N GLU A 151 -25.05 -23.27 24.20
CA GLU A 151 -24.11 -23.72 25.25
C GLU A 151 -24.34 -23.04 26.60
N ASN A 152 -24.65 -21.74 26.60
CA ASN A 152 -24.90 -20.97 27.84
C ASN A 152 -26.28 -21.23 28.47
N THR A 153 -27.14 -22.03 27.83
CA THR A 153 -28.50 -22.34 28.33
C THR A 153 -28.58 -23.75 28.95
N GLN A 154 -27.47 -24.50 28.96
CA GLN A 154 -27.29 -25.76 29.71
C GLN A 154 -26.51 -25.50 31.00
#